data_AF-A0A7W7T4S8-F1
#
_entry.id   AF-A0A7W7T4S8-F1
#
_cell.length_a   1.000
_cell.length_b   1.000
_cell.length_c   1.000
_cell.angle_alpha   90.00
_cell.angle_beta   90.00
_cell.angle_gamma   90.00
#
_symmetry.space_group_name_H-M   'P 1'
#
loop_
_entity.id
_entity.type
_entity.pdbx_description
1 polymer ?
#
loop_
_entity_poly.entity_id
_entity_poly.type
_entity_poly.pdbx_seq_one_letter_code
_entity_poly.pdbx_strand_id
1 'polypeptide(L)'
;MIDGGLREIFGEDARIFLKADPLAGLVAASLYVKEGTVPARVMDVWRRELVVGRRTVENSEVVFIERARAQGYTWELIAEELGIDDAERHLEDLKAALERSHPGRNPRPYRM
;
A
#
# COMPACT_ATOMS: atom_id res chain seq x y z
N MET A 1 2.41 -16.34 12.14
CA MET A 1 1.33 -16.40 11.14
C MET A 1 0.21 -15.51 11.64
N ILE A 2 -0.23 -14.53 10.85
CA ILE A 2 -1.21 -13.49 11.18
C ILE A 2 -2.56 -14.10 11.64
N ASP A 3 -2.85 -15.31 11.14
CA ASP A 3 -4.05 -16.10 11.37
C ASP A 3 -4.43 -16.30 12.85
N GLY A 4 -3.46 -16.43 13.76
CA GLY A 4 -3.73 -16.75 15.16
C GLY A 4 -4.39 -15.60 15.93
N GLY A 5 -3.95 -14.36 15.69
CA GLY A 5 -4.48 -13.19 16.39
C GLY A 5 -5.75 -12.61 15.77
N LEU A 6 -5.99 -12.86 14.48
CA LEU A 6 -7.18 -12.39 13.79
C LEU A 6 -8.37 -13.35 13.94
N ARG A 7 -8.14 -14.66 14.09
CA ARG A 7 -9.19 -15.63 14.45
C ARG A 7 -9.87 -15.31 15.78
N GLU A 8 -9.09 -14.80 16.73
CA GLU A 8 -9.56 -14.43 18.06
C GLU A 8 -10.50 -13.21 18.03
N ILE A 9 -10.36 -12.34 17.02
CA ILE A 9 -11.13 -11.09 16.88
C ILE A 9 -12.29 -11.25 15.87
N PHE A 10 -12.14 -12.07 14.82
CA PHE A 10 -13.05 -12.13 13.67
C PHE A 10 -13.64 -13.51 13.36
N GLY A 11 -13.36 -14.54 14.17
CA GLY A 11 -13.93 -15.88 13.99
C GLY A 11 -13.45 -16.59 12.71
N GLU A 12 -14.26 -17.51 12.17
CA GLU A 12 -13.91 -18.28 10.96
C GLU A 12 -13.98 -17.46 9.65
N ASP A 13 -14.76 -16.37 9.63
CA ASP A 13 -14.95 -15.50 8.47
C ASP A 13 -13.71 -14.67 8.12
N ALA A 14 -12.77 -14.53 9.07
CA ALA A 14 -11.48 -13.86 8.89
C ALA A 14 -10.66 -14.43 7.72
N ARG A 15 -10.78 -15.74 7.46
CA ARG A 15 -9.96 -16.45 6.47
C ARG A 15 -10.29 -16.09 5.02
N ILE A 16 -11.49 -15.59 4.74
CA ILE A 16 -11.95 -15.31 3.38
C ILE A 16 -11.47 -13.92 2.93
N PHE A 17 -11.54 -12.91 3.81
CA PHE A 17 -11.13 -11.53 3.51
C PHE A 17 -9.60 -11.33 3.46
N LEU A 18 -8.86 -11.96 4.40
CA LEU A 18 -7.40 -11.80 4.49
C LEU A 18 -6.63 -12.46 3.33
N LYS A 19 -7.27 -13.35 2.57
CA LYS A 19 -6.62 -14.11 1.49
C LYS A 19 -6.59 -13.38 0.15
N ALA A 20 -7.50 -12.41 -0.05
CA ALA A 20 -7.60 -11.66 -1.30
C ALA A 20 -6.94 -10.27 -1.18
N ASP A 21 -7.13 -9.58 -0.06
CA ASP A 21 -6.47 -8.30 0.25
C ASP A 21 -6.28 -8.17 1.78
N PRO A 22 -5.05 -8.40 2.28
CA PRO A 22 -4.73 -8.27 3.71
C PRO A 22 -5.06 -6.89 4.29
N LEU A 23 -4.92 -5.81 3.51
CA LEU A 23 -5.21 -4.45 3.98
C LEU A 23 -6.72 -4.24 4.12
N ALA A 24 -7.52 -4.69 3.15
CA ALA A 24 -8.98 -4.63 3.24
C ALA A 24 -9.50 -5.43 4.46
N GLY A 25 -8.93 -6.62 4.70
CA GLY A 25 -9.23 -7.43 5.88
C GLY A 25 -8.90 -6.72 7.19
N LEU A 26 -7.75 -6.04 7.27
CA LEU A 26 -7.32 -5.28 8.46
C LEU A 26 -8.16 -4.00 8.70
N VAL A 27 -8.60 -3.33 7.62
CA VAL A 27 -9.52 -2.19 7.71
C VAL A 27 -10.88 -2.63 8.26
N ALA A 28 -11.50 -3.63 7.63
CA ALA A 28 -12.77 -4.18 8.09
C ALA A 28 -12.67 -4.60 9.56
N ALA A 29 -11.59 -5.33 9.88
CA ALA A 29 -11.26 -5.73 11.23
C ALA A 29 -11.25 -4.57 12.24
N SER A 30 -10.54 -3.49 11.91
CA SER A 30 -10.42 -2.32 12.80
C SER A 30 -11.75 -1.62 13.08
N LEU A 31 -12.69 -1.63 12.12
CA LEU A 31 -14.00 -1.00 12.26
C LEU A 31 -14.93 -1.78 13.20
N TYR A 32 -14.71 -3.09 13.36
CA TYR A 32 -15.47 -3.94 14.29
C TYR A 32 -14.92 -3.94 15.72
N VAL A 33 -13.66 -3.52 15.94
CA VAL A 33 -13.09 -3.38 17.29
C VAL A 33 -13.56 -2.07 17.91
N LYS A 34 -14.68 -2.11 18.63
CA LYS A 34 -15.33 -0.91 19.20
C LYS A 34 -14.53 -0.24 20.33
N GLU A 35 -13.79 -0.98 21.17
CA GLU A 35 -13.11 -0.44 22.36
C GLU A 35 -11.84 -1.22 22.78
N GLY A 36 -11.04 -1.71 21.82
CA GLY A 36 -9.85 -2.51 22.10
C GLY A 36 -8.57 -1.93 21.50
N THR A 37 -7.46 -2.00 22.24
CA THR A 37 -6.14 -1.74 21.66
C THR A 37 -5.78 -2.83 20.65
N VAL A 38 -5.54 -2.47 19.40
CA VAL A 38 -5.04 -3.40 18.38
C VAL A 38 -3.70 -3.96 18.86
N PRO A 39 -3.53 -5.30 18.95
CA PRO A 39 -2.28 -5.88 19.43
C PRO A 39 -1.07 -5.40 18.63
N ALA A 40 0.06 -5.11 19.29
CA ALA A 40 1.26 -4.59 18.64
C ALA A 40 1.73 -5.43 17.44
N ARG A 41 1.61 -6.77 17.54
CA ARG A 41 1.90 -7.70 16.44
C ARG A 41 1.04 -7.47 15.19
N VAL A 42 -0.23 -7.08 15.37
CA VAL A 42 -1.15 -6.78 14.27
C VAL A 42 -0.81 -5.42 13.66
N MET A 43 -0.45 -4.44 14.48
CA MET A 43 0.04 -3.14 14.01
C MET A 43 1.33 -3.25 13.18
N ASP A 44 2.27 -4.10 13.60
CA ASP A 44 3.52 -4.32 12.86
C ASP A 44 3.28 -4.99 11.50
N VAL A 45 2.38 -5.97 11.47
CA VAL A 45 1.93 -6.61 10.23
C VAL A 45 1.26 -5.59 9.33
N TRP A 46 0.32 -4.82 9.86
CA TRP A 46 -0.41 -3.83 9.08
C TRP A 46 0.54 -2.79 8.48
N ARG A 47 1.49 -2.28 9.28
CA ARG A 47 2.54 -1.37 8.78
C ARG A 47 3.32 -1.99 7.63
N ARG A 48 3.73 -3.26 7.76
CA ARG A 48 4.47 -3.97 6.70
C ARG A 48 3.64 -4.06 5.42
N GLU A 49 2.38 -4.47 5.51
CA GLU A 49 1.50 -4.59 4.34
C GLU A 49 1.25 -3.23 3.69
N LEU A 50 1.11 -2.15 4.47
CA LEU A 50 0.98 -0.79 3.94
C LEU A 50 2.21 -0.37 3.15
N VAL A 51 3.41 -0.63 3.69
CA VAL A 51 4.67 -0.29 3.02
C VAL A 51 4.85 -1.09 1.73
N VAL A 52 4.56 -2.39 1.76
CA VAL A 52 4.68 -3.26 0.57
C VAL A 52 3.65 -2.88 -0.49
N GLY A 53 2.40 -2.67 -0.09
CA GLY A 53 1.32 -2.25 -0.98
C GLY A 53 1.62 -0.91 -1.63
N ARG A 54 2.04 0.08 -0.83
CA ARG A 54 2.44 1.40 -1.34
C ARG A 54 3.57 1.28 -2.36
N ARG A 55 4.64 0.55 -2.02
CA ARG A 55 5.77 0.37 -2.95
C ARG A 55 5.34 -0.29 -4.27
N THR A 56 4.42 -1.25 -4.21
CA THR A 56 3.88 -1.92 -5.40
C THR A 56 3.11 -0.92 -6.28
N VAL A 57 2.25 -0.11 -5.68
CA VAL A 57 1.48 0.93 -6.36
C VAL A 57 2.40 1.99 -6.96
N GLU A 58 3.32 2.55 -6.16
CA GLU A 58 4.28 3.56 -6.59
C GLU A 58 5.11 3.09 -7.80
N ASN A 59 5.66 1.87 -7.76
CA ASN A 59 6.40 1.32 -8.91
C ASN A 59 5.50 1.13 -10.14
N SER A 60 4.25 0.67 -9.94
CA SER A 60 3.31 0.45 -11.04
C SER A 60 2.92 1.75 -11.71
N GLU A 61 2.67 2.82 -10.94
CA GLU A 61 2.38 4.14 -11.46
C GLU A 61 3.55 4.73 -12.24
N VAL A 62 4.80 4.62 -11.74
CA VAL A 62 5.99 5.05 -12.50
C VAL A 62 6.03 4.37 -13.86
N VAL A 63 5.87 3.05 -13.91
CA VAL A 63 5.89 2.29 -15.16
C VAL A 63 4.74 2.69 -16.08
N PHE A 64 3.53 2.87 -15.53
CA PHE A 64 2.37 3.32 -16.31
C PHE A 64 2.63 4.69 -16.94
N ILE A 65 3.05 5.68 -16.15
CA ILE A 65 3.31 7.04 -16.61
C ILE A 65 4.38 7.03 -17.71
N GLU A 66 5.49 6.31 -17.52
CA GLU A 66 6.55 6.22 -18.53
C GLU A 66 6.06 5.57 -19.83
N ARG A 67 5.23 4.53 -19.75
CA ARG A 67 4.65 3.87 -20.93
C ARG A 67 3.63 4.77 -21.63
N ALA A 68 2.75 5.45 -20.89
CA ALA A 68 1.79 6.39 -21.44
C ALA A 68 2.49 7.53 -22.18
N ARG A 69 3.53 8.11 -21.56
CA ARG A 69 4.37 9.14 -22.20
C ARG A 69 5.03 8.65 -23.47
N ALA A 70 5.58 7.43 -23.47
CA ALA A 70 6.18 6.82 -24.66
C ALA A 70 5.15 6.57 -25.79
N GLN A 71 3.87 6.41 -25.46
CA GLN A 71 2.77 6.26 -26.42
C GLN A 71 2.16 7.60 -26.87
N GLY A 72 2.69 8.73 -26.38
CA GLY A 72 2.25 10.06 -26.79
C GLY A 72 1.12 10.67 -25.95
N TYR A 73 0.77 10.06 -24.81
CA TYR A 73 -0.20 10.65 -23.90
C TYR A 73 0.35 11.97 -23.36
N THR A 74 -0.50 12.99 -23.28
CA THR A 74 -0.12 14.27 -22.67
C THR A 74 -0.10 14.14 -21.14
N TRP A 75 0.59 15.07 -20.47
CA TRP A 75 0.62 15.07 -19.01
C TRP A 75 -0.77 15.29 -18.40
N GLU A 76 -1.58 16.12 -19.04
CA GLU A 76 -2.95 16.44 -18.63
C GLU A 76 -3.84 15.19 -18.70
N LEU A 77 -3.74 14.40 -19.77
CA LEU A 77 -4.49 13.16 -19.89
C LEU A 77 -4.06 12.14 -18.83
N ILE A 78 -2.76 12.01 -18.57
CA ILE A 78 -2.26 11.11 -17.52
C ILE A 78 -2.75 11.57 -16.14
N ALA A 79 -2.78 12.88 -15.88
CA ALA A 79 -3.26 13.45 -14.64
C ALA A 79 -4.75 13.15 -14.42
N GLU A 80 -5.57 13.31 -15.48
CA GLU A 80 -6.99 12.97 -15.47
C GLU A 80 -7.23 11.48 -15.19
N GLU A 81 -6.55 10.58 -15.89
CA GLU A 81 -6.70 9.12 -15.74
C GLU A 81 -6.28 8.61 -14.36
N LEU A 82 -5.28 9.23 -13.75
CA LEU A 82 -4.80 8.89 -12.41
C LEU A 82 -5.55 9.65 -11.29
N GLY A 83 -6.40 10.62 -11.63
CA GLY A 83 -7.11 11.45 -10.66
C GLY A 83 -6.17 12.31 -9.81
N ILE A 84 -5.10 12.84 -10.42
CA ILE A 84 -4.08 13.68 -9.79
C ILE A 84 -4.01 15.05 -10.49
N ASP A 85 -3.43 16.04 -9.84
CA ASP A 85 -3.38 17.41 -10.37
C ASP A 85 -2.24 17.63 -11.39
N ASP A 86 -1.05 17.07 -11.12
CA ASP A 86 0.17 17.30 -11.89
C ASP A 86 0.95 15.99 -12.03
N ALA A 87 0.79 15.33 -13.19
CA ALA A 87 1.41 14.04 -13.46
C ALA A 87 2.94 14.11 -13.57
N GLU A 88 3.51 15.25 -13.98
CA GLU A 88 4.96 15.39 -14.09
C GLU A 88 5.59 15.48 -12.69
N ARG A 89 5.06 16.36 -11.83
CA ARG A 89 5.53 16.45 -10.44
C ARG A 89 5.26 15.16 -9.66
N HIS A 90 4.10 14.53 -9.86
CA HIS A 90 3.79 13.26 -9.20
C HIS A 90 4.80 12.16 -9.58
N LEU A 91 5.22 12.08 -10.85
CA LEU A 91 6.26 11.13 -11.27
C LEU A 91 7.59 11.38 -10.55
N GLU A 92 8.00 12.64 -10.38
CA GLU A 92 9.20 13.00 -9.63
C GLU A 92 9.11 12.57 -8.17
N ASP A 93 7.97 12.83 -7.53
CA ASP A 93 7.70 12.46 -6.14
C ASP A 93 7.70 10.93 -5.94
N LEU A 94 7.09 10.18 -6.86
CA LEU A 94 7.11 8.72 -6.87
C LEU A 94 8.55 8.17 -6.95
N LYS A 95 9.35 8.69 -7.89
CA LYS A 95 10.76 8.28 -8.05
C LYS A 95 11.57 8.59 -6.79
N ALA A 96 11.37 9.77 -6.20
CA ALA A 96 12.03 10.15 -4.94
C ALA A 96 11.60 9.27 -3.75
N ALA A 97 10.32 8.88 -3.66
CA ALA A 97 9.82 7.98 -2.63
C ALA A 97 10.40 6.57 -2.75
N LEU A 98 10.45 6.03 -3.98
CA LEU A 98 11.03 4.71 -4.26
C LEU A 98 12.53 4.63 -3.97
N GLU A 99 13.24 5.72 -4.25
CA GLU A 99 14.66 5.84 -3.96
C GLU A 99 14.94 5.85 -2.45
N ARG A 100 14.18 6.65 -1.68
CA ARG A 100 14.27 6.68 -0.22
C ARG A 100 13.93 5.35 0.44
N SER A 101 13.00 4.60 -0.14
CA SER A 101 12.55 3.32 0.39
C SER A 101 13.35 2.12 -0.15
N HIS A 102 14.34 2.33 -1.02
CA HIS A 102 15.08 1.26 -1.69
C HIS A 102 15.74 0.30 -0.67
N PRO A 103 15.54 -1.03 -0.75
CA PRO A 103 16.05 -1.99 0.25
C PRO A 103 17.57 -1.97 0.40
N GLY A 104 18.30 -1.63 -0.67
CA GLY A 104 19.76 -1.48 -0.63
C GLY A 104 20.26 -0.20 0.06
N ARG A 105 19.37 0.79 0.31
CA ARG A 105 19.69 2.08 0.94
C ARG A 105 18.99 2.29 2.28
N ASN A 106 17.94 1.53 2.57
CA ASN A 106 17.23 1.56 3.85
C ASN A 106 17.48 0.25 4.63
N PRO A 107 18.23 0.27 5.75
CA PRO A 107 18.49 -0.92 6.57
C PRO A 107 17.23 -1.43 7.30
N ARG A 108 16.13 -0.67 7.28
CA ARG A 108 14.82 -1.06 7.82
C ARG A 108 13.71 -0.63 6.87
N PRO A 109 13.54 -1.28 5.71
CA PRO A 109 12.59 -0.85 4.68
C PRO A 109 11.13 -0.86 5.15
N TYR A 110 10.83 -1.52 6.28
CA TYR A 110 9.49 -1.63 6.86
C TYR A 110 9.30 -0.83 8.18
N ARG A 111 10.28 -0.01 8.58
CA ARG A 111 10.14 1.02 9.63
C ARG A 111 10.37 2.38 8.98
N MET A 112 9.34 2.92 8.34
CA MET A 112 9.25 4.35 8.01
C MET A 112 8.25 5.00 8.94
#